data_AF-A0A2M7XW58-F1
#
_entry.id   AF-A0A2M7XW58-F1
#
_cell.length_a   1.000
_cell.length_b   1.000
_cell.length_c   1.000
_cell.angle_alpha   90.00
_cell.angle_beta   90.00
_cell.angle_gamma   90.00
#
_symmetry.space_group_name_H-M   'P 1'
#
loop_
_entity.id
_entity.type
_entity.pdbx_description
1 polymer ?
#
loop_
_entity_poly.entity_id
_entity_poly.type
_entity_poly.pdbx_seq_one_letter_code
_entity_poly.pdbx_strand_id
1 'polypeptide(L)' 'MAGNITAIEGRAVGIQLGLVPVVDVNNNPENPIINTRSFGEDADLVAIFSARYIAGMHAGGMAATAKHFP' A
#
# COMPACT_ATOMS: atom_id res chain seq x y z
N MET A 1 -5.63 -7.96 5.74
CA MET A 1 -5.69 -7.51 7.14
C MET A 1 -5.06 -6.13 7.32
N ALA A 2 -3.80 -5.92 6.95
CA ALA A 2 -3.08 -4.65 7.16
C ALA A 2 -3.84 -3.39 6.70
N GLY A 3 -4.33 -3.34 5.45
CA GLY A 3 -5.06 -2.17 4.95
C GLY A 3 -6.33 -1.83 5.73
N ASN A 4 -7.04 -2.83 6.27
CA ASN A 4 -8.24 -2.61 7.10
C ASN A 4 -7.88 -2.01 8.46
N ILE A 5 -6.80 -2.49 9.10
CA ILE A 5 -6.33 -1.94 10.37
C ILE A 5 -5.89 -0.48 10.16
N THR A 6 -5.08 -0.22 9.12
CA THR A 6 -4.65 1.14 8.77
C THR A 6 -5.84 2.09 8.56
N ALA A 7 -6.90 1.62 7.89
CA ALA A 7 -8.11 2.42 7.70
C ALA A 7 -8.87 2.64 9.01
N ILE A 8 -9.12 1.60 9.81
CA ILE A 8 -9.86 1.73 11.08
C ILE A 8 -9.15 2.70 12.03
N GLU A 9 -7.84 2.54 12.23
CA GLU A 9 -7.06 3.41 13.11
C GLU A 9 -6.95 4.83 12.57
N GLY A 10 -6.69 4.99 11.26
CA GLY A 10 -6.63 6.31 10.62
C GLY A 10 -7.96 7.06 10.70
N ARG A 11 -9.08 6.37 10.44
CA ARG A 11 -10.43 6.95 10.54
C ARG A 11 -10.78 7.35 11.97
N ALA A 12 -10.34 6.58 12.97
CA ALA A 12 -10.56 6.91 14.38
C ALA A 12 -9.92 8.24 14.80
N VAL A 13 -8.87 8.68 14.10
CA VAL A 13 -8.19 9.98 14.34
C VAL A 13 -8.49 11.03 13.26
N GLY A 14 -9.48 10.79 12.40
CA GLY A 14 -9.96 11.76 11.41
C GLY A 14 -9.24 11.76 10.06
N ILE A 15 -8.29 10.84 9.81
CA ILE A 15 -7.65 10.70 8.50
C ILE A 15 -8.65 10.12 7.49
N GLN A 16 -8.67 10.65 6.27
CA GLN A 16 -9.60 10.23 5.21
C GLN A 16 -8.91 9.59 4.00
N LEU A 17 -7.64 9.93 3.77
CA LEU A 17 -6.86 9.48 2.63
C LEU A 17 -5.53 8.89 3.11
N GLY A 18 -5.30 7.62 2.83
CA GLY A 18 -3.99 7.02 3.02
C GLY A 18 -3.12 7.21 1.79
N LEU A 19 -1.94 7.80 1.96
CA LEU A 19 -0.90 7.84 0.92
C LEU A 19 -0.17 6.48 0.83
N VAL A 20 -0.94 5.41 0.67
CA VAL A 20 -0.54 4.00 0.67
C VAL A 20 -1.53 3.22 -0.22
N PRO A 21 -1.13 2.07 -0.79
CA PRO A 21 0.16 1.39 -0.66
C PRO A 21 1.23 1.88 -1.63
N VAL A 22 2.49 1.57 -1.31
CA VAL A 22 3.57 1.55 -2.32
C VAL A 22 3.31 0.35 -3.24
N VAL A 23 3.28 0.60 -4.55
CA VAL A 23 3.04 -0.40 -5.61
C VAL A 23 4.24 -0.55 -6.54
N ASP A 24 5.39 0.03 -6.18
CA ASP A 24 6.63 -0.11 -6.95
C ASP A 24 7.15 -1.54 -6.88
N VAL A 25 7.76 -2.01 -7.97
CA VAL A 25 8.47 -3.30 -8.01
C VAL A 25 9.93 -3.08 -7.63
N ASN A 26 10.40 -3.71 -6.55
CA ASN A 26 11.77 -3.52 -6.06
C ASN A 26 12.77 -4.41 -6.81
N ASN A 27 12.95 -4.14 -8.10
CA ASN A 27 13.87 -4.88 -8.99
C ASN A 27 15.35 -4.45 -8.87
N ASN A 28 15.64 -3.42 -8.06
CA ASN A 28 16.99 -2.96 -7.79
C ASN A 28 17.26 -3.03 -6.27
N PRO A 29 18.09 -3.98 -5.80
CA PRO A 29 18.40 -4.11 -4.38
C PRO A 29 19.20 -2.93 -3.81
N GLU A 30 19.86 -2.14 -4.66
CA GLU A 30 20.61 -0.94 -4.26
C GLU A 30 19.70 0.29 -4.11
N ASN A 31 18.41 0.21 -4.47
CA ASN A 31 17.48 1.32 -4.29
C ASN A 31 17.28 1.61 -2.79
N PRO A 32 17.71 2.79 -2.26
CA PRO A 32 17.61 3.08 -0.84
C PRO A 32 16.25 3.64 -0.43
N ILE A 33 15.40 4.02 -1.39
CA ILE A 33 14.13 4.73 -1.15
C ILE A 33 12.93 3.79 -1.10
N ILE A 34 12.89 2.79 -1.98
CA ILE A 34 11.80 1.80 -2.05
C ILE A 34 12.14 0.63 -1.13
N ASN A 35 13.10 -0.23 -1.50
CA ASN A 35 13.60 -1.31 -0.66
C ASN A 35 12.46 -2.10 0.03
N THR A 36 12.52 -2.25 1.35
CA THR A 36 11.50 -2.90 2.20
C THR A 36 10.10 -2.28 2.19
N ARG A 37 9.88 -1.16 1.49
CA ARG A 37 8.55 -0.54 1.34
C ARG A 37 7.74 -1.17 0.20
N SER A 38 8.40 -1.83 -0.75
CA SER A 38 7.70 -2.62 -1.78
C SER A 38 7.26 -3.97 -1.21
N PHE A 39 6.23 -4.56 -1.82
CA PHE A 39 5.83 -5.93 -1.55
C PHE A 39 6.77 -6.98 -2.16
N GLY A 40 7.68 -6.60 -3.07
CA GLY A 40 8.68 -7.51 -3.61
C GLY A 40 9.24 -7.09 -4.96
N GLU A 41 9.99 -8.02 -5.57
CA GLU A 41 10.61 -7.89 -6.88
C GLU A 41 9.76 -8.47 -8.03
N ASP A 42 8.71 -9.23 -7.71
CA ASP A 42 7.79 -9.83 -8.67
C ASP A 42 6.54 -8.95 -8.85
N ALA A 43 6.26 -8.55 -10.08
CA ALA A 43 5.18 -7.63 -10.41
C ALA A 43 3.78 -8.21 -10.13
N ASP A 44 3.57 -9.52 -10.32
CA ASP A 44 2.30 -10.18 -10.07
C ASP A 44 2.03 -10.25 -8.55
N LEU A 45 3.06 -10.56 -7.75
CA LEU A 45 2.97 -10.51 -6.29
C LEU A 45 2.68 -9.10 -5.78
N VAL A 46 3.39 -8.08 -6.31
CA VAL A 46 3.14 -6.68 -5.94
C VAL A 46 1.70 -6.29 -6.27
N ALA A 47 1.18 -6.66 -7.45
CA ALA A 47 -0.20 -6.38 -7.84
C ALA A 47 -1.21 -7.04 -6.90
N ILE A 48 -1.02 -8.33 -6.58
CA ILE A 48 -1.91 -9.08 -5.67
C ILE A 48 -1.95 -8.44 -4.28
N PHE A 49 -0.79 -8.19 -3.68
CA PHE A 49 -0.73 -7.64 -2.32
C PHE A 49 -1.24 -6.20 -2.25
N SER A 50 -0.91 -5.37 -3.25
CA SER A 50 -1.41 -4.00 -3.34
C SER A 50 -2.93 -3.96 -3.47
N ALA A 51 -3.52 -4.79 -4.33
CA ALA A 51 -4.97 -4.88 -4.49
C ALA A 51 -5.66 -5.33 -3.20
N ARG A 52 -5.08 -6.31 -2.48
CA ARG A 52 -5.62 -6.76 -1.18
C ARG A 52 -5.49 -5.71 -0.09
N TYR A 53 -4.42 -4.92 -0.10
CA TYR A 53 -4.24 -3.80 0.83
C TYR A 53 -5.29 -2.70 0.58
N ILE A 54 -5.45 -2.28 -0.68
CA ILE A 54 -6.46 -1.30 -1.10
C ILE A 54 -7.88 -1.77 -0.76
N ALA A 55 -8.22 -3.03 -1.04
CA ALA A 55 -9.51 -3.60 -0.68
C ALA A 55 -9.75 -3.57 0.85
N GLY A 56 -8.70 -3.82 1.65
CA GLY A 56 -8.76 -3.68 3.09
C GLY A 56 -9.02 -2.25 3.54
N MET A 57 -8.36 -1.26 2.92
CA MET A 57 -8.58 0.14 3.25
C MET A 57 -10.01 0.60 2.94
N HIS A 58 -10.53 0.20 1.78
CA HIS A 58 -11.91 0.48 1.40
C HIS A 58 -12.91 -0.18 2.35
N ALA A 59 -12.65 -1.40 2.81
CA ALA A 59 -13.48 -2.07 3.82
C ALA A 59 -13.49 -1.32 5.16
N GLY A 60 -12.37 -0.70 5.54
CA GLY A 60 -12.27 0.18 6.71
C GLY A 60 -12.78 1.62 6.47
N GLY A 61 -13.35 1.91 5.29
CA GLY A 61 -13.95 3.20 4.96
C GLY A 61 -12.95 4.34 4.71
N MET A 62 -11.73 4.03 4.26
CA MET A 62 -10.69 5.04 3.94
C MET A 62 -10.22 4.91 2.49
N ALA A 63 -9.97 6.05 1.83
CA ALA A 63 -9.41 6.07 0.48
C ALA A 63 -7.91 5.70 0.46
N ALA A 64 -7.45 5.11 -0.64
CA ALA A 64 -6.08 4.69 -0.84
C ALA A 64 -5.44 5.40 -2.05
N THR A 65 -4.12 5.59 -2.02
CA THR A 65 -3.33 6.15 -3.11
C THR A 65 -2.22 5.18 -3.49
N ALA A 66 -2.39 4.47 -4.60
CA ALA A 66 -1.31 3.71 -5.21
C ALA A 66 -0.21 4.67 -5.69
N LYS A 67 1.04 4.34 -5.40
CA LYS A 67 2.21 5.16 -5.72
C LYS A 67 3.46 4.30 -5.95
N HIS A 68 4.44 4.72 -6.75
CA HIS A 68 4.72 6.09 -7.20
C HIS A 68 4.79 6.12 -8.71
N PHE A 69 3.64 6.27 -9.36
CA PHE A 69 3.55 6.14 -10.80
C PHE A 69 4.58 7.02 -11.55
N PRO A 70 5.31 6.47 -12.53
CA PRO A 70 5.36 5.04 -12.92
C PRO A 70 6.21 4.19 -11.97
#